data_AF-H2YUC9-F1
#
_entry.id   AF-H2YUC9-F1
#
_cell.length_a   1.000
_cell.length_b   1.000
_cell.length_c   1.000
_cell.angle_alpha   90.00
_cell.angle_beta   90.00
_cell.angle_gamma   90.00
#
_symmetry.space_group_name_H-M   'P 1'
#
loop_
_entity.id
_entity.type
_entity.pdbx_description
1 polymer ?
#
loop_
_entity_poly.entity_id
_entity_poly.type
_entity_poly.pdbx_seq_one_letter_code
_entity_poly.pdbx_strand_id
1 'polypeptide(L)'
;MQRKGFFAAASFMSHQQCVFNFGASPFKYPPLDREYSCFNDEASLTVEEKIILPKHKKVELIQQIEFSPDQCELCCDLLADTTMLPCRHSGICGRCVKVVECCPFCRSEITGTFLNDATAAEPLEEAGSSQIPVSV
;
A
#
# COMPACT_ATOMS: atom_id res chain seq x y z
N MET A 1 -11.41 -4.31 2.96
CA MET A 1 -12.59 -3.60 3.53
C MET A 1 -12.08 -2.34 4.25
N GLN A 2 -12.08 -1.17 3.59
CA GLN A 2 -11.57 0.07 4.20
C GLN A 2 -12.53 0.56 5.30
N ARG A 3 -12.05 0.67 6.54
CA ARG A 3 -12.82 1.29 7.63
C ARG A 3 -12.98 2.77 7.30
N LYS A 4 -14.20 3.22 6.99
CA LYS A 4 -14.52 4.65 6.84
C LYS A 4 -14.43 5.29 8.22
N GLY A 5 -13.38 6.07 8.45
CA GLY A 5 -13.16 6.84 9.67
C GLY A 5 -12.43 8.13 9.34
N PHE A 6 -12.65 9.17 10.15
CA PHE A 6 -11.90 10.41 10.04
C PHE A 6 -10.63 10.30 10.88
N PHE A 7 -9.48 10.65 10.31
CA PHE A 7 -8.19 10.61 10.99
C PHE A 7 -7.62 12.03 11.04
N ALA A 8 -7.15 12.45 12.21
CA ALA A 8 -6.40 13.68 12.34
C ALA A 8 -5.04 13.50 11.66
N ALA A 9 -4.74 14.33 10.66
CA ALA A 9 -3.48 14.32 9.94
C ALA A 9 -2.84 15.71 9.99
N ALA A 10 -1.51 15.75 10.08
CA ALA A 10 -0.75 16.98 9.99
C ALA A 10 0.55 16.74 9.20
N SER A 11 1.09 17.79 8.60
CA SER A 11 2.31 17.73 7.82
C SER A 11 3.23 18.87 8.22
N PHE A 12 4.53 18.57 8.25
CA PHE A 12 5.58 19.51 8.62
C PHE A 12 6.60 19.61 7.52
N MET A 13 7.10 20.82 7.31
CA MET A 13 8.33 21.03 6.56
C MET A 13 9.53 20.77 7.46
N SER A 14 10.72 20.73 6.88
CA SER A 14 11.96 20.48 7.61
C SER A 14 12.17 21.50 8.74
N HIS A 15 12.63 21.01 9.89
CA HIS A 15 12.95 21.81 11.10
C HIS A 15 11.75 22.44 11.83
N GLN A 16 10.54 21.95 11.62
CA GLN A 16 9.37 22.33 12.42
C GLN A 16 9.13 21.33 13.56
N GLN A 17 8.79 21.84 14.74
CA GLN A 17 8.40 21.05 15.91
C GLN A 17 7.08 21.61 16.44
N CYS A 18 6.15 20.72 16.80
CA CYS A 18 4.94 21.13 17.52
C CYS A 18 4.48 20.00 18.44
N VAL A 19 3.58 20.35 19.35
CA VAL A 19 2.89 19.40 20.24
C VAL A 19 1.42 19.41 19.89
N PHE A 20 0.87 18.24 19.59
CA PHE A 20 -0.56 18.08 19.40
C PHE A 20 -1.24 17.71 20.71
N ASN A 21 -2.26 18.47 21.06
CA ASN A 21 -3.21 18.08 22.08
C ASN A 21 -4.46 17.54 21.38
N PHE A 22 -4.76 16.26 21.55
CA PHE A 22 -5.94 15.58 21.00
C PHE A 22 -7.05 15.37 22.06
N GLY A 23 -7.00 16.14 23.16
CA GLY A 23 -7.89 15.98 24.31
C GLY A 23 -7.23 15.35 25.53
N ALA A 24 -5.89 15.23 25.55
CA ALA A 24 -5.15 14.79 26.75
C ALA A 24 -5.19 15.86 27.86
N SER A 25 -5.35 17.13 27.47
CA SER A 25 -5.58 18.26 28.37
C SER A 25 -6.67 19.16 27.77
N PRO A 26 -7.33 20.04 28.56
CA PRO A 26 -8.32 20.96 28.03
C PRO A 26 -7.76 21.82 26.88
N PHE A 27 -8.54 22.03 25.82
CA PHE A 27 -8.11 22.88 24.72
C PHE A 27 -7.96 24.34 25.18
N LYS A 28 -6.88 24.99 24.76
CA LYS A 28 -6.61 26.40 25.11
C LYS A 28 -7.68 27.35 24.55
N TYR A 29 -8.22 27.03 23.37
CA TYR A 29 -9.25 27.80 22.68
C TYR A 29 -10.33 26.84 22.14
N PRO A 30 -11.25 26.37 23.00
CA PRO A 30 -12.34 25.51 22.56
C PRO A 30 -13.39 26.32 21.78
N PRO A 31 -14.10 25.71 20.82
CA PRO A 31 -15.28 26.32 20.20
C PRO A 31 -16.31 26.72 21.26
N LEU A 32 -16.86 27.93 21.15
CA LEU A 32 -17.89 28.46 22.07
C LEU A 32 -19.31 28.39 21.47
N ASP A 33 -19.39 28.23 20.16
CA ASP A 33 -20.59 28.32 19.34
C ASP A 33 -21.15 26.95 18.92
N ARG A 34 -20.42 25.86 19.22
CA ARG A 34 -20.81 24.49 18.87
C ARG A 34 -20.26 23.48 19.87
N GLU A 35 -20.98 22.38 20.01
CA GLU A 35 -20.48 21.19 20.71
C GLU A 35 -19.34 20.56 19.90
N TYR A 36 -18.36 19.99 20.61
CA TYR A 36 -17.23 19.28 20.01
C TYR A 36 -16.89 18.07 20.86
N SER A 37 -16.48 16.98 20.21
CA SER A 37 -15.90 15.80 20.86
C SER A 37 -14.38 15.84 20.72
N CYS A 38 -13.65 15.42 21.74
CA CYS A 38 -12.21 15.27 21.63
C CYS A 38 -11.88 13.93 20.96
N PHE A 39 -10.74 13.86 20.28
CA PHE A 39 -10.32 12.64 19.60
C PHE A 39 -10.13 11.48 20.59
N ASN A 40 -9.61 11.74 21.79
CA ASN A 40 -9.47 10.72 22.83
C ASN A 40 -10.80 10.17 23.38
N ASP A 41 -11.93 10.88 23.19
CA ASP A 41 -13.24 10.43 23.66
C ASP A 41 -13.88 9.43 22.68
N GLU A 42 -13.58 9.57 21.39
CA GLU A 42 -14.24 8.85 20.29
C GLU A 42 -13.32 7.84 19.60
N ALA A 43 -11.99 7.99 19.72
CA ALA A 43 -11.01 7.13 19.09
C ALA A 43 -10.25 6.29 20.12
N SER A 44 -10.34 4.97 19.99
CA SER A 44 -9.57 4.02 20.78
C SER A 44 -8.43 3.45 19.94
N LEU A 45 -7.21 3.51 20.47
CA LEU A 45 -6.08 2.72 20.00
C LEU A 45 -5.80 1.61 21.01
N THR A 46 -5.51 0.39 20.53
CA THR A 46 -5.04 -0.68 21.40
C THR A 46 -3.66 -0.35 21.98
N VAL A 47 -3.22 -1.09 23.00
CA VAL A 47 -1.90 -0.88 23.60
C VAL A 47 -0.81 -1.06 22.55
N GLU A 48 -1.01 -2.01 21.64
CA GLU A 48 -0.10 -2.33 20.55
C GLU A 48 -0.03 -1.19 19.52
N GLU A 49 -1.17 -0.58 19.18
CA GLU A 49 -1.24 0.55 18.23
C GLU A 49 -0.64 1.85 18.79
N LYS A 50 -0.57 1.99 20.12
CA LYS A 50 0.08 3.14 20.79
C LYS A 50 1.60 3.05 20.80
N ILE A 51 2.19 1.89 20.49
CA ILE A 51 3.64 1.70 20.49
C ILE A 51 4.22 2.32 19.22
N ILE A 52 4.91 3.45 19.37
CA ILE A 52 5.75 4.01 18.30
C ILE A 52 7.03 3.17 18.22
N LEU A 53 7.09 2.27 17.25
CA LEU A 53 8.27 1.45 17.01
C LEU A 53 9.50 2.32 16.68
N PRO A 54 10.66 2.06 17.31
CA PRO A 54 11.93 2.63 16.88
C PRO A 54 12.18 2.36 15.39
N LYS A 55 12.82 3.32 14.71
CA LYS A 55 13.04 3.25 13.25
C LYS A 55 13.63 1.91 12.77
N HIS A 56 14.62 1.36 13.49
CA HIS A 56 15.25 0.08 13.13
C HIS A 56 14.26 -1.08 13.15
N LYS A 57 13.46 -1.22 14.21
CA LYS A 57 12.42 -2.26 14.30
C LYS A 57 11.33 -2.10 13.24
N LYS A 58 10.97 -0.86 12.93
CA LYS A 58 10.00 -0.59 11.85
C LYS A 58 10.53 -1.04 10.49
N VAL A 59 11.82 -0.83 10.21
CA VAL A 59 12.46 -1.30 8.98
C VAL A 59 12.52 -2.82 8.92
N GLU A 60 12.88 -3.49 10.01
CA GLU A 60 12.87 -4.96 10.10
C GLU A 60 11.47 -5.54 9.80
N LEU A 61 10.41 -4.94 10.36
CA LEU A 61 9.04 -5.35 10.07
C LEU A 61 8.65 -5.12 8.61
N ILE A 62 9.05 -3.98 8.01
CA ILE A 62 8.78 -3.70 6.58
C ILE A 62 9.49 -4.71 5.68
N GLN A 63 10.70 -5.16 6.04
CA GLN A 63 11.42 -6.19 5.29
C GLN A 63 10.74 -7.56 5.36
N GLN A 64 9.93 -7.82 6.39
CA GLN A 64 9.13 -9.03 6.54
C GLN A 64 7.78 -8.95 5.80
N ILE A 65 7.40 -7.78 5.26
CA ILE A 65 6.20 -7.65 4.45
C ILE A 65 6.50 -8.25 3.08
N GLU A 66 5.95 -9.43 2.83
CA GLU A 66 5.96 -10.06 1.51
C GLU A 66 4.98 -9.31 0.60
N PHE A 67 5.52 -8.59 -0.39
CA PHE A 67 4.71 -8.06 -1.49
C PHE A 67 4.56 -9.16 -2.53
N SER A 68 3.33 -9.43 -2.96
CA SER A 68 3.14 -10.29 -4.14
C SER A 68 3.78 -9.59 -5.35
N PRO A 69 4.62 -10.29 -6.14
CA PRO A 69 5.28 -9.68 -7.29
C PRO A 69 4.28 -9.12 -8.32
N ASP A 70 3.04 -9.62 -8.29
CA ASP A 70 1.97 -9.23 -9.20
C ASP A 70 1.09 -8.09 -8.66
N GLN A 71 1.49 -7.39 -7.59
CA GLN A 71 0.71 -6.28 -7.06
C GLN A 71 0.97 -4.98 -7.83
N CYS A 72 -0.07 -4.16 -7.97
CA CYS A 72 0.06 -2.84 -8.58
C CYS A 72 0.99 -1.95 -7.76
N GLU A 73 2.02 -1.41 -8.42
CA GLU A 73 3.03 -0.56 -7.80
C GLU A 73 2.50 0.80 -7.33
N LEU A 74 1.35 1.25 -7.85
CA LEU A 74 0.78 2.55 -7.49
C LEU A 74 -0.16 2.48 -6.28
N CYS A 75 -0.98 1.41 -6.17
CA CYS A 75 -1.96 1.29 -5.08
C CYS A 75 -1.59 0.25 -4.03
N CYS A 76 -0.69 -0.70 -4.35
CA CYS A 76 -0.33 -1.82 -3.49
C CYS A 76 -1.57 -2.55 -2.91
N ASP A 77 -2.63 -2.65 -3.71
CA ASP A 77 -3.94 -3.19 -3.30
C ASP A 77 -4.42 -4.22 -4.33
N LEU A 78 -4.53 -3.82 -5.60
CA LEU A 78 -5.00 -4.67 -6.71
C LEU A 78 -3.85 -5.32 -7.49
N LEU A 79 -4.14 -6.38 -8.25
CA LEU A 79 -3.19 -7.01 -9.16
C LEU A 79 -2.78 -6.07 -10.31
N ALA A 80 -1.52 -6.17 -10.71
CA ALA A 80 -0.92 -5.49 -11.84
C ALA A 80 -1.32 -6.14 -13.18
N ASP A 81 -2.62 -6.10 -13.46
CA ASP A 81 -3.26 -6.80 -14.59
C ASP A 81 -3.25 -6.02 -15.91
N THR A 82 -2.65 -4.83 -15.96
CA THR A 82 -2.76 -3.96 -17.13
C THR A 82 -1.41 -3.60 -17.73
N THR A 83 -1.32 -3.68 -19.07
CA THR A 83 -0.16 -3.27 -19.85
C THR A 83 -0.48 -2.02 -20.69
N MET A 84 0.42 -1.04 -20.67
CA MET A 84 0.27 0.24 -21.38
C MET A 84 0.93 0.21 -22.77
N LEU A 85 0.28 0.78 -23.76
CA LEU A 85 0.80 0.95 -25.13
C LEU A 85 1.20 2.41 -25.39
N PRO A 86 2.25 2.66 -26.21
CA PRO A 86 3.06 1.68 -26.95
C PRO A 86 4.25 1.11 -26.16
N CYS A 87 4.55 1.66 -24.98
CA CYS A 87 5.78 1.34 -24.23
C CYS A 87 5.84 -0.08 -23.62
N ARG A 88 4.71 -0.78 -23.54
CA ARG A 88 4.55 -2.16 -23.02
C ARG A 88 4.98 -2.36 -21.57
N HIS A 89 5.06 -1.30 -20.77
CA HIS A 89 5.26 -1.46 -19.33
C HIS A 89 3.97 -1.97 -18.67
N SER A 90 4.12 -2.96 -17.80
CA SER A 90 3.12 -3.51 -16.88
C SER A 90 3.42 -3.07 -15.43
N GLY A 91 2.76 -3.63 -14.41
CA GLY A 91 2.99 -3.26 -13.00
C GLY A 91 1.89 -2.37 -12.41
N ILE A 92 0.85 -2.05 -13.18
CA ILE A 92 -0.25 -1.16 -12.77
C ILE A 92 -1.59 -1.87 -12.98
N CYS A 93 -2.52 -1.71 -12.04
CA CYS A 93 -3.88 -2.25 -12.18
C CYS A 93 -4.76 -1.39 -13.10
N GLY A 94 -5.83 -1.98 -13.62
CA GLY A 94 -6.77 -1.29 -14.52
C GLY A 94 -7.47 -0.07 -13.91
N ARG A 95 -7.47 0.08 -12.58
CA ARG A 95 -7.97 1.29 -11.91
C ARG A 95 -6.94 2.42 -11.94
N CYS A 96 -5.69 2.11 -11.62
CA CYS A 96 -4.62 3.08 -11.49
C CYS A 96 -4.18 3.64 -12.85
N VAL A 97 -4.26 2.84 -13.92
CA VAL A 97 -3.92 3.33 -15.26
C VAL A 97 -4.85 4.45 -15.75
N LYS A 98 -6.08 4.52 -15.25
CA LYS A 98 -7.08 5.52 -15.67
C LYS A 98 -6.85 6.91 -15.08
N VAL A 99 -6.01 7.02 -14.06
CA VAL A 99 -5.73 8.29 -13.37
C VAL A 99 -4.36 8.87 -13.72
N VAL A 100 -3.66 8.26 -14.68
CA VAL A 100 -2.35 8.71 -15.16
C VAL A 100 -2.42 9.01 -16.66
N GLU A 101 -1.77 10.08 -17.09
CA GLU A 101 -1.76 10.52 -18.51
C GLU A 101 -0.60 9.90 -19.28
N CYS A 102 0.52 9.62 -18.60
CA CYS A 102 1.71 8.99 -19.16
C CYS A 102 2.12 7.77 -18.34
N CYS A 103 2.86 6.86 -18.97
CA CYS A 103 3.41 5.70 -18.29
C CYS A 103 4.33 6.12 -17.12
N PRO A 104 4.10 5.67 -15.88
CA PRO A 104 4.90 6.06 -14.72
C PRO A 104 6.36 5.59 -14.80
N PHE A 105 6.65 4.54 -15.57
CA PHE A 105 7.99 3.96 -15.70
C PHE A 105 8.88 4.70 -16.69
N CYS A 106 8.34 5.08 -17.85
CA CYS A 106 9.12 5.64 -18.96
C CYS A 106 8.60 6.97 -19.49
N ARG A 107 7.51 7.50 -18.92
CA ARG A 107 6.88 8.78 -19.26
C ARG A 107 6.35 8.89 -20.70
N SER A 108 6.30 7.78 -21.44
CA SER A 108 5.66 7.72 -22.75
C SER A 108 4.15 7.94 -22.63
N GLU A 109 3.56 8.62 -23.62
CA GLU A 109 2.11 8.81 -23.72
C GLU A 109 1.39 7.46 -23.82
N ILE A 110 0.26 7.33 -23.12
CA ILE A 110 -0.56 6.12 -23.12
C ILE A 110 -1.58 6.24 -24.24
N THR A 111 -1.38 5.50 -25.33
CA THR A 111 -2.32 5.48 -26.47
C THR A 111 -3.36 4.37 -26.36
N GLY A 112 -3.14 3.40 -25.47
CA GLY A 112 -4.07 2.31 -25.20
C GLY A 112 -3.60 1.42 -24.06
N THR A 113 -4.48 0.56 -23.59
CA THR A 113 -4.20 -0.43 -22.56
C THR A 113 -4.84 -1.77 -22.93
N PHE A 114 -4.27 -2.86 -22.44
CA PHE A 114 -4.91 -4.17 -22.51
C PHE A 114 -4.69 -4.92 -21.20
N LEU A 115 -5.62 -5.83 -20.90
CA LEU A 115 -5.54 -6.69 -19.72
C LEU A 115 -4.66 -7.90 -20.00
N ASN A 116 -3.85 -8.28 -19.03
CA ASN A 116 -3.06 -9.50 -19.05
C ASN A 116 -3.94 -10.62 -18.49
N ASP A 117 -4.39 -11.55 -19.33
CA ASP A 117 -5.14 -12.72 -18.87
C ASP A 117 -4.22 -13.65 -18.06
N ALA A 118 -4.40 -13.65 -16.75
CA ALA A 118 -3.67 -14.51 -15.80
C ALA A 118 -4.23 -15.95 -15.77
N THR A 119 -4.35 -16.61 -16.93
CA THR A 119 -4.71 -18.03 -17.04
C THR A 119 -3.90 -18.71 -18.15
N ALA A 120 -2.58 -18.82 -17.97
CA ALA A 120 -1.72 -19.72 -18.75
C ALA A 120 -0.35 -19.92 -18.07
N ALA A 121 -0.33 -20.37 -16.82
CA ALA A 121 0.88 -20.88 -16.19
C ALA A 121 0.54 -21.95 -15.14
N GLU A 122 -0.14 -23.02 -15.57
CA GLU A 122 0.02 -24.31 -14.88
C GLU A 122 1.19 -25.03 -15.56
N PRO A 123 2.31 -25.31 -14.87
CA PRO A 123 3.29 -26.27 -15.37
C PRO A 123 2.65 -27.66 -15.31
N LEU A 124 2.51 -28.29 -16.47
CA LEU A 124 2.12 -29.69 -16.62
C LEU A 124 3.01 -30.58 -15.74
N GLU A 125 2.40 -31.31 -14.82
CA GLU A 125 3.01 -32.47 -14.18
C GLU A 125 3.21 -33.57 -15.23
N GLU A 126 4.42 -33.72 -15.77
CA GLU A 126 4.79 -34.93 -16.49
C GLU A 126 5.38 -35.97 -15.53
N ALA A 127 4.53 -36.92 -15.15
CA ALA A 127 4.94 -38.22 -14.65
C ALA A 127 5.57 -39.04 -15.79
N GLY A 128 6.86 -39.39 -15.65
CA GLY A 128 7.57 -40.20 -16.64
C GLY A 128 8.82 -40.87 -16.04
N SER A 129 8.62 -42.05 -15.47
CA SER A 129 9.60 -42.92 -14.84
C SER A 129 10.71 -43.39 -15.80
N SER A 130 11.98 -43.33 -15.39
CA SER A 130 12.96 -44.38 -15.73
C SER A 130 14.16 -44.39 -14.77
N GLN A 131 14.32 -45.53 -14.10
CA GLN A 131 15.41 -45.94 -13.22
C GLN A 131 16.74 -46.06 -13.98
N ILE A 132 17.90 -45.81 -13.35
CA ILE A 132 19.08 -46.71 -13.30
C ILE A 132 20.00 -46.34 -12.09
N PRO A 133 20.98 -47.17 -11.64
CA PRO A 133 21.21 -47.45 -10.22
C PRO A 133 22.49 -46.79 -9.67
N VAL A 134 22.60 -46.73 -8.34
CA VAL A 134 23.82 -46.32 -7.66
C VAL A 134 24.81 -47.47 -7.62
N SER A 135 26.03 -47.24 -8.14
CA SER A 135 27.23 -48.04 -7.88
C SER A 135 28.44 -47.15 -8.16
N VAL A 136 29.17 -46.72 -7.12
CA VAL A 136 30.54 -47.13 -6.73
C VAL A 136 30.83 -46.49 -5.36
#